data_AF-A0A7M2A2U6-F1
#
_entry.id   AF-A0A7M2A2U6-F1
#
_cell.length_a   1.000
_cell.length_b   1.000
_cell.length_c   1.000
_cell.angle_alpha   90.00
_cell.angle_beta   90.00
_cell.angle_gamma   90.00
#
_symmetry.space_group_name_H-M   'P 1'
#
loop_
_entity.id
_entity.type
_entity.pdbx_description
1 polymer ?
#
loop_
_entity_poly.entity_id
_entity_poly.type
_entity_poly.pdbx_seq_one_letter_code
_entity_poly.pdbx_strand_id
1 'polypeptide(L)'
;MFWLVIILLIFIFQAATILLLEFRNPAKAVAWLFILICVPLIGFVVYYFVAQDYSKRKKVRKGGSRIFREIRETIWEQAHIIENASQMPGSRYIHQHRLFNLLSHLSESPITGCNKSKVLTNGEEAFAAMLKAMEQAEHHLHVEFYIFRDDVISTKFQEVMIRKAREGVNVRFICDGLGSHKMSGSFIRKLQDAGVEFHYFLPPLIATIDRRVNYRNHRKIVVVDGKIGFVGGMNVGDDYLGKYPDVGFWRDTHVQIEGDAVYFLQNTFLNDWKLASGEQITEPQLTELFPPHICSGKERIQVLASGPDQEWDAIQEMCFGAISVACERIYITTPYFIPDPALYEAIKTAAVSGVDIKIIIPYQSDSRLVHLASLSYVEELLRAGVKFYQYRKGFVHAKVLIVDDLLATVGTANMDMRSFFCNFELTAVLFEASSMERLTEDFERDLDDCSQINVKVFQQRSRWQKGAEMLSRMLSPLL
;
A
#
# COMPACT_ATOMS: atom_id res chain seq x y z
N MET A 1 -6.42 30.00 42.03
CA MET A 1 -5.00 29.66 41.79
C MET A 1 -4.72 28.16 41.92
N PHE A 2 -5.21 27.46 42.95
CA PHE A 2 -4.98 26.01 43.10
C PHE A 2 -5.43 25.16 41.89
N TRP A 3 -6.58 25.49 41.29
CA TRP A 3 -7.10 24.78 40.10
C TRP A 3 -6.21 24.96 38.85
N LEU A 4 -5.52 26.10 38.68
CA LEU A 4 -4.56 26.31 37.59
C LEU A 4 -3.32 25.43 37.76
N VAL A 5 -2.87 25.26 39.01
CA VAL A 5 -1.75 24.35 39.34
C VAL A 5 -2.15 22.91 39.02
N ILE A 6 -3.37 22.49 39.36
CA ILE A 6 -3.89 21.15 39.01
C ILE A 6 -3.89 20.96 37.49
N ILE A 7 -4.42 21.91 36.72
CA ILE A 7 -4.45 21.83 35.25
C ILE A 7 -3.03 21.72 34.67
N LEU A 8 -2.09 22.53 35.16
CA LEU A 8 -0.70 22.49 34.73
C LEU A 8 -0.05 21.14 35.05
N LEU A 9 -0.27 20.60 36.24
CA LEU A 9 0.26 19.28 36.63
C LEU A 9 -0.32 18.16 35.77
N ILE A 10 -1.62 18.21 35.45
CA ILE A 10 -2.25 17.26 34.52
C ILE A 10 -1.61 17.36 33.13
N PHE A 11 -1.43 18.57 32.62
CA PHE A 11 -0.80 18.78 31.32
C PHE A 11 0.64 18.27 31.27
N ILE A 12 1.45 18.56 32.30
CA ILE A 12 2.83 18.07 32.43
C ILE A 12 2.85 16.54 32.47
N PHE A 13 1.95 15.92 33.24
CA PHE A 13 1.82 14.47 33.30
C PHE A 13 1.47 13.87 31.93
N GLN A 14 0.52 14.47 31.20
CA GLN A 14 0.14 14.03 29.85
C GLN A 14 1.30 14.14 28.87
N ALA A 15 2.00 15.28 28.85
CA ALA A 15 3.16 15.51 27.99
C ALA A 15 4.31 14.56 28.31
N ALA A 16 4.63 14.37 29.59
CA ALA A 16 5.66 13.42 30.04
C ALA A 16 5.30 11.98 29.65
N THR A 17 4.03 11.60 29.76
CA THR A 17 3.55 10.27 29.34
C THR A 17 3.76 10.05 27.84
N ILE A 18 3.40 11.03 27.00
CA ILE A 18 3.63 10.95 25.55
C ILE A 18 5.14 10.81 25.25
N LEU A 19 5.98 11.67 25.85
CA LEU A 19 7.42 11.63 25.64
C LEU A 19 8.07 10.31 26.06
N LEU A 20 7.66 9.75 27.20
CA LEU A 20 8.21 8.49 27.72
C LEU A 20 7.77 7.29 26.90
N LEU A 21 6.54 7.28 26.39
CA LEU A 21 6.01 6.17 25.60
C LEU A 21 6.49 6.22 24.14
N GLU A 22 6.64 7.42 23.56
CA GLU A 22 7.07 7.63 22.17
C GLU A 22 8.56 7.95 22.03
N PHE A 23 9.39 7.68 23.05
CA PHE A 23 10.82 8.05 23.07
C PHE A 23 11.63 7.49 21.88
N ARG A 24 11.17 6.39 21.27
CA ARG A 24 11.81 5.77 20.10
C ARG A 24 11.42 6.43 18.77
N ASN A 25 10.35 7.21 18.76
CA ASN A 25 9.83 7.89 17.57
C ASN A 25 9.63 9.38 17.87
N PRO A 26 10.72 10.20 17.90
CA PRO A 26 10.63 11.62 18.23
C PRO A 26 9.62 12.39 17.38
N ALA A 27 9.50 12.05 16.09
CA ALA A 27 8.53 12.66 15.20
C ALA A 27 7.07 12.41 15.65
N LYS A 28 6.72 11.16 16.02
CA LYS A 28 5.40 10.82 16.57
C LYS A 28 5.15 11.54 17.90
N ALA A 29 6.16 11.61 18.78
CA ALA A 29 6.06 12.33 20.04
C ALA A 29 5.71 13.82 19.81
N VAL A 30 6.39 14.48 18.87
CA VAL A 30 6.11 15.88 18.52
C VAL A 30 4.69 16.05 17.97
N ALA A 31 4.23 15.16 17.11
CA ALA A 31 2.85 15.20 16.57
C ALA A 31 1.80 15.11 17.69
N TRP A 32 1.98 14.17 18.62
CA TRP A 32 1.06 14.00 19.75
C TRP A 32 1.12 15.13 20.77
N LEU A 33 2.30 15.69 21.03
CA LEU A 33 2.43 16.90 21.85
C LEU A 33 1.75 18.10 21.20
N PHE A 34 1.85 18.24 19.88
CA PHE A 34 1.16 19.30 19.15
C PHE A 34 -0.38 19.16 19.25
N ILE A 35 -0.92 17.96 19.10
CA ILE A 35 -2.36 17.69 19.32
C ILE A 35 -2.75 18.01 20.77
N LEU A 36 -1.92 17.59 21.74
CA LEU A 36 -2.15 17.87 23.16
C LEU A 36 -2.18 19.37 23.47
N ILE A 37 -1.30 20.16 22.84
CA ILE A 37 -1.26 21.62 22.98
C ILE A 37 -2.51 22.27 22.37
N CYS A 38 -2.93 21.83 21.18
CA CYS A 38 -4.07 22.41 20.47
C CYS A 38 -5.40 22.09 21.15
N VAL A 39 -5.56 20.87 21.65
CA VAL A 39 -6.79 20.39 22.29
C VAL A 39 -6.43 19.62 23.57
N PRO A 40 -6.12 20.32 24.69
CA PRO A 40 -5.77 19.69 25.96
C PRO A 40 -6.86 18.73 26.45
N LEU A 41 -6.46 17.69 27.19
CA LEU A 41 -7.30 16.58 27.65
C LEU A 41 -7.85 15.67 26.53
N ILE A 42 -8.55 16.22 25.53
CA ILE A 42 -9.09 15.44 24.40
C ILE A 42 -7.96 14.82 23.60
N GLY A 43 -6.91 15.58 23.30
CA GLY A 43 -5.73 15.08 22.60
C GLY A 43 -5.06 13.91 23.32
N PHE A 44 -5.04 13.93 24.66
CA PHE A 44 -4.52 12.81 25.45
C PHE A 44 -5.45 11.59 25.45
N VAL A 45 -6.77 11.81 25.46
CA VAL A 45 -7.74 10.71 25.31
C VAL A 45 -7.58 10.05 23.95
N VAL A 46 -7.49 10.85 22.87
CA VAL A 46 -7.24 10.33 21.51
C VAL A 46 -5.91 9.58 21.46
N TYR A 47 -4.84 10.13 22.02
CA TYR A 47 -3.53 9.47 22.14
C TYR A 47 -3.65 8.08 22.80
N TYR A 48 -4.40 7.97 23.89
CA TYR A 48 -4.55 6.69 24.61
C TYR A 48 -5.20 5.58 23.77
N PHE A 49 -6.15 5.93 22.89
CA PHE A 49 -6.82 4.96 22.01
C PHE A 49 -6.10 4.72 20.68
N VAL A 50 -5.31 5.67 20.22
CA VAL A 50 -4.73 5.66 18.87
C VAL A 50 -3.24 5.32 18.88
N ALA A 51 -2.44 5.85 19.81
CA ALA A 51 -0.98 5.89 19.68
C ALA A 51 -0.20 4.62 20.05
N GLN A 52 -0.80 3.67 20.77
CA GLN A 52 -0.02 2.54 21.34
C GLN A 52 0.31 1.44 20.33
N ASP A 53 1.32 1.68 19.48
CA ASP A 53 1.72 0.80 18.37
C ASP A 53 2.66 -0.35 18.81
N TYR A 54 3.71 -0.07 19.59
CA TYR A 54 4.86 -0.98 19.72
C TYR A 54 4.58 -2.32 20.44
N SER A 55 3.86 -2.31 21.57
CA SER A 55 3.52 -3.55 22.31
C SER A 55 2.55 -4.45 21.52
N LYS A 56 1.79 -3.86 20.60
CA LYS A 56 0.77 -4.56 19.81
C LYS A 56 1.33 -5.18 18.54
N ARG A 57 2.35 -4.58 17.90
CA ARG A 57 3.10 -5.24 16.81
C ARG A 57 3.55 -6.64 17.22
N LYS A 58 4.10 -6.80 18.44
CA LYS A 58 4.49 -8.11 18.99
C LYS A 58 3.32 -9.10 19.13
N LYS A 59 2.10 -8.63 19.44
CA LYS A 59 0.92 -9.50 19.53
C LYS A 59 0.40 -9.90 18.15
N VAL A 60 0.38 -8.98 17.19
CA VAL A 60 0.00 -9.25 15.80
C VAL A 60 0.99 -10.24 15.16
N ARG A 61 2.30 -10.00 15.31
CA ARG A 61 3.37 -10.89 14.84
C ARG A 61 3.27 -12.32 15.40
N LYS A 62 2.88 -12.49 16.67
CA LYS A 62 2.69 -13.83 17.27
C LYS A 62 1.55 -14.64 16.64
N GLY A 63 0.60 -14.01 15.93
CA GLY A 63 -0.46 -14.71 15.19
C GLY A 63 -0.06 -15.17 13.78
N GLY A 64 0.96 -14.53 13.18
CA GLY A 64 1.23 -14.58 11.74
C GLY A 64 2.13 -15.70 11.21
N SER A 65 2.99 -16.35 12.00
CA SER A 65 4.16 -17.04 11.40
C SER A 65 4.09 -18.56 11.25
N ARG A 66 2.96 -19.23 11.53
CA ARG A 66 2.92 -20.70 11.51
C ARG A 66 2.57 -21.28 10.14
N ILE A 67 1.58 -20.67 9.48
CA ILE A 67 1.07 -21.07 8.17
C ILE A 67 2.16 -20.93 7.10
N PHE A 68 2.88 -19.80 7.08
CA PHE A 68 3.97 -19.62 6.13
C PHE A 68 5.08 -20.66 6.30
N ARG A 69 5.50 -21.00 7.53
CA ARG A 69 6.56 -22.00 7.74
C ARG A 69 6.14 -23.41 7.27
N GLU A 70 4.86 -23.74 7.39
CA GLU A 70 4.28 -25.01 6.94
C GLU A 70 4.11 -25.05 5.41
N ILE A 71 3.81 -23.91 4.78
CA ILE A 71 3.60 -23.78 3.32
C ILE A 71 4.91 -23.52 2.55
N ARG A 72 5.91 -22.92 3.21
CA ARG A 72 7.13 -22.41 2.58
C ARG A 72 7.81 -23.47 1.74
N GLU A 73 7.95 -24.68 2.26
CA GLU A 73 8.61 -25.78 1.55
C GLU A 73 7.83 -26.13 0.27
N THR A 74 6.50 -26.28 0.35
CA THR A 74 5.66 -26.56 -0.82
C THR A 74 5.69 -25.45 -1.87
N ILE A 75 5.60 -24.17 -1.48
CA ILE A 75 5.70 -23.07 -2.45
C ILE A 75 7.10 -23.01 -3.06
N TRP A 76 8.17 -23.18 -2.28
CA TRP A 76 9.55 -23.12 -2.77
C TRP A 76 9.88 -24.25 -3.74
N GLU A 77 9.34 -25.45 -3.51
CA GLU A 77 9.54 -26.58 -4.41
C GLU A 77 8.82 -26.39 -5.76
N GLN A 78 7.68 -25.70 -5.76
CA GLN A 78 6.88 -25.48 -6.97
C GLN A 78 7.30 -24.23 -7.77
N ALA A 79 7.83 -23.20 -7.09
CA ALA A 79 8.17 -21.93 -7.70
C ALA A 79 9.63 -21.87 -8.18
N HIS A 80 9.88 -21.20 -9.30
CA HIS A 80 11.23 -20.90 -9.74
C HIS A 80 11.79 -19.70 -8.98
N ILE A 81 12.57 -19.97 -7.93
CA ILE A 81 13.16 -18.93 -7.08
C ILE A 81 14.48 -18.41 -7.65
N ILE A 82 14.63 -17.08 -7.64
CA ILE A 82 15.86 -16.38 -8.03
C ILE A 82 16.76 -16.28 -6.80
N GLU A 83 17.86 -17.04 -6.80
CA GLU A 83 18.76 -17.15 -5.65
C GLU A 83 19.97 -16.22 -5.76
N ASN A 84 20.34 -15.82 -6.97
CA ASN A 84 21.55 -15.05 -7.23
C ASN A 84 21.31 -13.85 -8.14
N ALA A 85 22.05 -12.77 -7.92
CA ALA A 85 21.99 -11.55 -8.73
C ALA A 85 22.32 -11.81 -10.23
N SER A 86 23.06 -12.88 -10.56
CA SER A 86 23.35 -13.27 -11.95
C SER A 86 22.14 -13.79 -12.72
N GLN A 87 21.06 -14.17 -12.03
CA GLN A 87 19.80 -14.63 -12.62
C GLN A 87 18.82 -13.47 -12.84
N MET A 88 19.12 -12.28 -12.32
CA MET A 88 18.34 -11.06 -12.55
C MET A 88 18.45 -10.59 -14.00
N PRO A 89 17.44 -9.92 -14.55
CA PRO A 89 17.50 -9.38 -15.89
C PRO A 89 18.50 -8.22 -15.98
N GLY A 90 19.24 -8.16 -17.09
CA GLY A 90 20.17 -7.08 -17.40
C GLY A 90 21.52 -7.14 -16.66
N SER A 91 22.49 -6.35 -17.14
CA SER A 91 23.84 -6.30 -16.57
C SER A 91 23.95 -5.40 -15.35
N ARG A 92 22.96 -4.52 -15.08
CA ARG A 92 23.02 -3.55 -13.99
C ARG A 92 22.98 -4.19 -12.60
N TYR A 93 22.31 -5.35 -12.45
CA TYR A 93 22.28 -6.08 -11.18
C TYR A 93 23.62 -6.72 -10.81
N ILE A 94 24.52 -6.95 -11.77
CA ILE A 94 25.83 -7.57 -11.54
C ILE A 94 26.67 -6.75 -10.55
N HIS A 95 26.47 -5.43 -10.49
CA HIS A 95 27.19 -4.55 -9.57
C HIS A 95 26.35 -4.11 -8.35
N GLN A 96 25.10 -4.58 -8.25
CA GLN A 96 24.15 -4.18 -7.22
C GLN A 96 23.81 -5.34 -6.25
N HIS A 97 24.82 -6.15 -5.89
CA HIS A 97 24.65 -7.27 -4.96
C HIS A 97 24.03 -6.87 -3.63
N ARG A 98 24.32 -5.65 -3.14
CA ARG A 98 23.72 -5.15 -1.90
C ARG A 98 22.21 -4.92 -2.04
N LEU A 99 21.74 -4.37 -3.17
CA LEU A 99 20.32 -4.18 -3.43
C LEU A 99 19.62 -5.55 -3.60
N PHE A 100 20.21 -6.46 -4.38
CA PHE A 100 19.69 -7.82 -4.53
C PHE A 100 19.56 -8.51 -3.17
N ASN A 101 20.63 -8.51 -2.37
CA ASN A 101 20.60 -9.13 -1.04
C ASN A 101 19.59 -8.44 -0.12
N LEU A 102 19.44 -7.12 -0.20
CA LEU A 102 18.40 -6.42 0.55
C LEU A 102 17.02 -6.99 0.16
N LEU A 103 16.65 -6.92 -1.12
CA LEU A 103 15.36 -7.40 -1.63
C LEU A 103 15.08 -8.87 -1.27
N SER A 104 16.09 -9.74 -1.36
CA SER A 104 15.96 -11.16 -1.05
C SER A 104 15.81 -11.47 0.45
N HIS A 105 16.21 -10.56 1.34
CA HIS A 105 16.12 -10.76 2.80
C HIS A 105 15.09 -9.84 3.49
N LEU A 106 14.54 -8.84 2.80
CA LEU A 106 13.57 -7.88 3.35
C LEU A 106 12.22 -8.51 3.70
N SER A 107 11.85 -9.57 2.99
CA SER A 107 10.57 -10.21 3.22
C SER A 107 10.69 -11.72 3.09
N GLU A 108 9.67 -12.38 3.62
CA GLU A 108 9.45 -13.78 3.39
C GLU A 108 9.05 -14.09 1.94
N SER A 109 8.79 -13.11 1.07
CA SER A 109 8.58 -13.36 -0.36
C SER A 109 9.91 -13.25 -1.14
N PRO A 110 10.37 -14.31 -1.80
CA PRO A 110 11.51 -14.27 -2.69
C PRO A 110 11.16 -13.58 -4.01
N ILE A 111 12.19 -13.31 -4.80
CA ILE A 111 12.03 -12.98 -6.21
C ILE A 111 11.77 -14.29 -6.96
N THR A 112 10.68 -14.36 -7.70
CA THR A 112 10.27 -15.52 -8.49
C THR A 112 10.52 -15.26 -9.97
N GLY A 113 10.74 -16.28 -10.80
CA GLY A 113 11.19 -16.11 -12.20
C GLY A 113 10.30 -16.67 -13.31
N CYS A 114 9.27 -17.46 -13.00
CA CYS A 114 8.33 -17.96 -14.01
C CYS A 114 7.01 -17.17 -13.99
N ASN A 115 7.08 -15.88 -14.29
CA ASN A 115 5.91 -15.00 -14.26
C ASN A 115 5.61 -14.33 -15.61
N LYS A 116 4.38 -13.84 -15.70
CA LYS A 116 3.91 -12.89 -16.70
C LYS A 116 3.07 -11.83 -16.02
N SER A 117 3.26 -10.58 -16.39
CA SER A 117 2.49 -9.45 -15.89
C SER A 117 1.78 -8.69 -17.00
N LYS A 118 0.68 -8.05 -16.64
CA LYS A 118 -0.03 -7.08 -17.48
C LYS A 118 -0.42 -5.87 -16.65
N VAL A 119 0.11 -4.71 -17.01
CA VAL A 119 -0.23 -3.42 -16.41
C VAL A 119 -1.61 -2.96 -16.90
N LEU A 120 -2.44 -2.50 -15.95
CA LEU A 120 -3.81 -2.03 -16.14
C LEU A 120 -3.91 -0.61 -15.59
N THR A 121 -4.31 0.35 -16.41
CA THR A 121 -4.03 1.78 -16.16
C THR A 121 -5.19 2.62 -15.64
N ASN A 122 -6.35 1.99 -15.45
CA ASN A 122 -7.57 2.64 -14.98
C ASN A 122 -8.57 1.58 -14.51
N GLY A 123 -9.67 2.04 -13.90
CA GLY A 123 -10.73 1.17 -13.39
C GLY A 123 -11.44 0.37 -14.49
N GLU A 124 -11.60 0.91 -15.69
CA GLU A 124 -12.27 0.20 -16.79
C GLU A 124 -11.50 -1.05 -17.20
N GLU A 125 -10.19 -0.92 -17.44
CA GLU A 125 -9.30 -2.03 -17.76
C GLU A 125 -9.18 -3.02 -16.60
N ALA A 126 -8.98 -2.51 -15.38
CA ALA A 126 -8.72 -3.34 -14.22
C ALA A 126 -9.94 -4.13 -13.77
N PHE A 127 -11.10 -3.49 -13.63
CA PHE A 127 -12.32 -4.19 -13.24
C PHE A 127 -12.79 -5.16 -14.32
N ALA A 128 -12.65 -4.82 -15.62
CA ALA A 128 -12.98 -5.75 -16.69
C ALA A 128 -12.07 -6.99 -16.66
N ALA A 129 -10.76 -6.82 -16.46
CA ALA A 129 -9.82 -7.93 -16.35
C ALA A 129 -10.08 -8.80 -15.11
N MET A 130 -10.30 -8.18 -13.95
CA MET A 130 -10.65 -8.89 -12.71
C MET A 130 -11.95 -9.68 -12.87
N LEU A 131 -13.05 -9.05 -13.27
CA LEU A 131 -14.34 -9.73 -13.43
C LEU A 131 -14.25 -10.89 -14.43
N LYS A 132 -13.52 -10.70 -15.55
CA LYS A 132 -13.28 -11.77 -16.52
C LYS A 132 -12.53 -12.96 -15.92
N ALA A 133 -11.48 -12.70 -15.14
CA ALA A 133 -10.73 -13.77 -14.47
C ALA A 133 -11.57 -14.45 -13.38
N MET A 134 -12.29 -13.68 -12.57
CA MET A 134 -13.19 -14.21 -11.53
C MET A 134 -14.26 -15.14 -12.11
N GLU A 135 -14.78 -14.83 -13.30
CA GLU A 135 -15.75 -15.70 -14.00
C GLU A 135 -15.17 -17.02 -14.50
N GLN A 136 -13.84 -17.15 -14.54
CA GLN A 136 -13.14 -18.38 -14.91
C GLN A 136 -12.74 -19.22 -13.70
N ALA A 137 -13.06 -18.77 -12.47
CA ALA A 137 -12.75 -19.53 -11.26
C ALA A 137 -13.46 -20.89 -11.28
N GLU A 138 -12.69 -21.95 -10.99
CA GLU A 138 -13.16 -23.34 -10.94
C GLU A 138 -13.06 -23.94 -9.53
N HIS A 139 -12.12 -23.48 -8.70
CA HIS A 139 -11.85 -24.06 -7.39
C HIS A 139 -12.00 -23.06 -6.25
N HIS A 140 -11.30 -21.93 -6.30
CA HIS A 140 -11.36 -20.92 -5.25
C HIS A 140 -11.19 -19.50 -5.79
N LEU A 141 -11.83 -18.57 -5.09
CA LEU A 141 -11.76 -17.15 -5.39
C LEU A 141 -11.51 -16.38 -4.10
N HIS A 142 -10.38 -15.68 -4.02
CA HIS A 142 -10.01 -14.86 -2.87
C HIS A 142 -10.04 -13.39 -3.26
N VAL A 143 -10.79 -12.60 -2.51
CA VAL A 143 -11.02 -11.18 -2.81
C VAL A 143 -10.77 -10.37 -1.55
N GLU A 144 -9.97 -9.33 -1.65
CA GLU A 144 -9.62 -8.45 -0.53
C GLU A 144 -9.49 -7.01 -1.00
N PHE A 145 -10.15 -6.08 -0.30
CA PHE A 145 -10.06 -4.65 -0.58
C PHE A 145 -10.13 -3.82 0.71
N TYR A 146 -9.47 -2.66 0.71
CA TYR A 146 -9.63 -1.66 1.78
C TYR A 146 -11.03 -1.03 1.75
N ILE A 147 -11.41 -0.50 0.58
CA ILE A 147 -12.75 0.05 0.33
C ILE A 147 -13.46 -0.85 -0.67
N PHE A 148 -14.66 -1.25 -0.31
CA PHE A 148 -15.60 -1.87 -1.22
C PHE A 148 -16.93 -1.13 -1.05
N ARG A 149 -17.41 -0.51 -2.13
CA ARG A 149 -18.67 0.27 -2.11
C ARG A 149 -19.88 -0.64 -2.29
N ASP A 150 -21.07 -0.07 -2.12
CA ASP A 150 -22.35 -0.68 -2.46
C ASP A 150 -22.97 0.11 -3.62
N ASP A 151 -22.40 -0.08 -4.82
CA ASP A 151 -22.75 0.64 -6.06
C ASP A 151 -22.76 -0.29 -7.30
N VAL A 152 -22.83 0.28 -8.50
CA VAL A 152 -23.07 -0.49 -9.74
C VAL A 152 -21.91 -1.43 -10.04
N ILE A 153 -20.66 -0.95 -9.96
CA ILE A 153 -19.50 -1.82 -10.23
C ILE A 153 -19.34 -2.86 -9.13
N SER A 154 -19.52 -2.49 -7.86
CA SER A 154 -19.50 -3.43 -6.74
C SER A 154 -20.56 -4.53 -6.86
N THR A 155 -21.74 -4.20 -7.40
CA THR A 155 -22.80 -5.18 -7.65
C THR A 155 -22.36 -6.22 -8.68
N LYS A 156 -21.59 -5.84 -9.72
CA LYS A 156 -21.05 -6.83 -10.68
C LYS A 156 -20.09 -7.81 -10.01
N PHE A 157 -19.20 -7.32 -9.14
CA PHE A 157 -18.33 -8.18 -8.34
C PHE A 157 -19.15 -9.10 -7.43
N GLN A 158 -20.18 -8.58 -6.78
CA GLN A 158 -21.10 -9.36 -5.93
C GLN A 158 -21.75 -10.49 -6.71
N GLU A 159 -22.29 -10.19 -7.89
CA GLU A 159 -22.98 -11.15 -8.73
C GLU A 159 -22.07 -12.29 -9.20
N VAL A 160 -20.82 -11.97 -9.60
CA VAL A 160 -19.81 -12.99 -9.95
C VAL A 160 -19.51 -13.87 -8.74
N MET A 161 -19.23 -13.28 -7.58
CA MET A 161 -18.95 -14.04 -6.35
C MET A 161 -20.12 -14.95 -5.96
N ILE A 162 -21.36 -14.47 -6.06
CA ILE A 162 -22.58 -15.26 -5.81
C ILE A 162 -22.72 -16.41 -6.81
N ARG A 163 -22.51 -16.17 -8.11
CA ARG A 163 -22.56 -17.22 -9.12
C ARG A 163 -21.53 -18.31 -8.84
N LYS A 164 -20.28 -17.91 -8.59
CA LYS A 164 -19.18 -18.84 -8.30
C LYS A 164 -19.39 -19.66 -7.04
N ALA A 165 -19.85 -19.03 -5.95
CA ALA A 165 -20.20 -19.76 -4.74
C ALA A 165 -21.29 -20.83 -4.99
N ARG A 166 -22.31 -20.50 -5.80
CA ARG A 166 -23.38 -21.44 -6.18
C ARG A 166 -22.92 -22.55 -7.12
N GLU A 167 -21.89 -22.30 -7.92
CA GLU A 167 -21.21 -23.31 -8.76
C GLU A 167 -20.30 -24.24 -7.93
N GLY A 168 -20.12 -23.98 -6.63
CA GLY A 168 -19.29 -24.77 -5.72
C GLY A 168 -17.86 -24.26 -5.56
N VAL A 169 -17.53 -23.10 -6.12
CA VAL A 169 -16.22 -22.45 -5.93
C VAL A 169 -16.14 -21.91 -4.50
N ASN A 170 -15.01 -22.13 -3.82
CA ASN A 170 -14.77 -21.58 -2.49
C ASN A 170 -14.46 -20.08 -2.58
N VAL A 171 -15.45 -19.22 -2.29
CA VAL A 171 -15.29 -17.77 -2.38
C VAL A 171 -15.05 -17.17 -1.00
N ARG A 172 -13.86 -16.60 -0.79
CA ARG A 172 -13.46 -15.89 0.43
C ARG A 172 -13.30 -14.41 0.15
N PHE A 173 -14.00 -13.59 0.93
CA PHE A 173 -14.05 -12.15 0.73
C PHE A 173 -13.74 -11.39 2.02
N ILE A 174 -12.69 -10.56 1.97
CA ILE A 174 -12.25 -9.69 3.06
C ILE A 174 -12.46 -8.23 2.67
N CYS A 175 -12.94 -7.42 3.61
CA CYS A 175 -12.91 -5.97 3.50
C CYS A 175 -12.38 -5.33 4.78
N ASP A 176 -11.67 -4.20 4.69
CA ASP A 176 -11.32 -3.46 5.91
C ASP A 176 -12.58 -2.89 6.58
N GLY A 177 -12.70 -3.12 7.89
CA GLY A 177 -13.87 -2.71 8.66
C GLY A 177 -14.11 -1.20 8.73
N LEU A 178 -13.06 -0.38 8.62
CA LEU A 178 -13.18 1.08 8.61
C LEU A 178 -13.36 1.61 7.19
N GLY A 179 -12.57 1.13 6.23
CA GLY A 179 -12.66 1.54 4.82
C GLY A 179 -14.01 1.20 4.19
N SER A 180 -14.57 0.05 4.54
CA SER A 180 -15.81 -0.50 3.94
C SER A 180 -17.03 -0.41 4.87
N HIS A 181 -17.00 0.42 5.91
CA HIS A 181 -18.10 0.56 6.88
C HIS A 181 -19.46 0.98 6.26
N LYS A 182 -19.46 1.49 5.02
CA LYS A 182 -20.66 1.93 4.29
C LYS A 182 -21.36 0.81 3.51
N MET A 183 -20.80 -0.40 3.45
CA MET A 183 -21.48 -1.54 2.80
C MET A 183 -22.77 -1.86 3.55
N SER A 184 -23.90 -1.97 2.83
CA SER A 184 -25.17 -2.26 3.49
C SER A 184 -25.19 -3.68 4.04
N GLY A 185 -25.87 -3.88 5.18
CA GLY A 185 -26.08 -5.22 5.73
C GLY A 185 -26.91 -6.14 4.81
N SER A 186 -27.61 -5.57 3.83
CA SER A 186 -28.34 -6.33 2.80
C SER A 186 -27.40 -6.85 1.71
N PHE A 187 -26.40 -6.05 1.30
CA PHE A 187 -25.37 -6.45 0.36
C PHE A 187 -24.54 -7.62 0.91
N ILE A 188 -24.16 -7.54 2.18
CA ILE A 188 -23.38 -8.58 2.85
C ILE A 188 -24.22 -9.86 2.99
N ARG A 189 -25.49 -9.75 3.40
CA ARG A 189 -26.38 -10.92 3.52
C ARG A 189 -26.55 -11.68 2.21
N LYS A 190 -26.73 -10.98 1.09
CA LYS A 190 -26.83 -11.62 -0.24
C LYS A 190 -25.62 -12.49 -0.59
N LEU A 191 -24.42 -12.05 -0.19
CA LEU A 191 -23.18 -12.83 -0.38
C LEU A 191 -23.18 -14.07 0.51
N GLN A 192 -23.42 -13.88 1.81
CA GLN A 192 -23.40 -14.97 2.79
C GLN A 192 -24.49 -16.02 2.52
N ASP A 193 -25.70 -15.59 2.16
CA ASP A 193 -26.82 -16.48 1.81
C ASP A 193 -26.54 -17.33 0.56
N ALA A 194 -25.61 -16.88 -0.30
CA ALA A 194 -25.17 -17.61 -1.48
C ALA A 194 -23.97 -18.55 -1.22
N GLY A 195 -23.43 -18.56 0.00
CA GLY A 195 -22.26 -19.38 0.37
C GLY A 195 -20.91 -18.66 0.27
N VAL A 196 -20.89 -17.34 0.06
CA VAL A 196 -19.63 -16.57 0.10
C VAL A 196 -19.20 -16.38 1.56
N GLU A 197 -17.97 -16.78 1.87
CA GLU A 197 -17.37 -16.58 3.19
C GLU A 197 -16.90 -15.12 3.30
N PHE A 198 -17.56 -14.33 4.14
CA PHE A 198 -17.26 -12.90 4.27
C PHE A 198 -16.78 -12.54 5.69
N HIS A 199 -15.67 -11.81 5.77
CA HIS A 199 -15.15 -11.26 7.02
C HIS A 199 -14.67 -9.82 6.87
N TYR A 200 -14.91 -9.02 7.91
CA TYR A 200 -14.26 -7.73 8.05
C TYR A 200 -12.87 -7.89 8.68
N PHE A 201 -11.85 -7.31 8.07
CA PHE A 201 -10.55 -7.15 8.68
C PHE A 201 -10.63 -6.06 9.77
N LEU A 202 -10.35 -6.45 11.01
CA LEU A 202 -10.40 -5.60 12.22
C LEU A 202 -11.61 -4.64 12.24
N PRO A 203 -12.84 -5.14 12.50
CA PRO A 203 -14.05 -4.32 12.57
C PRO A 203 -13.91 -3.11 13.51
N PRO A 204 -14.57 -1.96 13.26
CA PRO A 204 -14.32 -0.72 14.00
C PRO A 204 -14.47 -0.85 15.53
N LEU A 205 -15.48 -1.60 16.00
CA LEU A 205 -15.68 -1.83 17.43
C LEU A 205 -14.52 -2.63 18.04
N ILE A 206 -14.10 -3.72 17.39
CA ILE A 206 -12.96 -4.54 17.80
C ILE A 206 -11.67 -3.73 17.75
N ALA A 207 -11.46 -2.97 16.67
CA ALA A 207 -10.30 -2.10 16.50
C ALA A 207 -10.24 -1.01 17.57
N THR A 208 -11.38 -0.47 18.00
CA THR A 208 -11.44 0.55 19.06
C THR A 208 -11.17 -0.06 20.44
N ILE A 209 -11.80 -1.19 20.75
CA ILE A 209 -11.62 -1.90 22.04
C ILE A 209 -10.17 -2.38 22.19
N ASP A 210 -9.61 -2.99 21.14
CA ASP A 210 -8.23 -3.47 21.13
C ASP A 210 -7.22 -2.34 20.85
N ARG A 211 -7.69 -1.11 20.62
CA ARG A 211 -6.91 0.08 20.25
C ARG A 211 -5.91 -0.19 19.11
N ARG A 212 -6.42 -0.86 18.06
CA ARG A 212 -5.77 -1.20 16.79
C ARG A 212 -6.34 -0.39 15.63
N VAL A 213 -6.89 0.79 15.91
CA VAL A 213 -7.53 1.67 14.91
C VAL A 213 -6.55 2.07 13.80
N ASN A 214 -5.27 2.28 14.16
CA ASN A 214 -4.21 2.62 13.21
C ASN A 214 -3.85 1.49 12.25
N TYR A 215 -4.13 0.23 12.60
CA TYR A 215 -3.79 -0.93 11.78
C TYR A 215 -4.96 -1.24 10.87
N ARG A 216 -4.87 -0.78 9.62
CA ARG A 216 -5.88 -0.99 8.59
C ARG A 216 -5.31 -1.86 7.49
N ASN A 217 -6.15 -2.72 6.93
CA ASN A 217 -5.75 -3.50 5.77
C ASN A 217 -5.93 -2.67 4.51
N HIS A 218 -4.82 -2.23 3.94
CA HIS A 218 -4.80 -1.41 2.75
C HIS A 218 -4.44 -2.22 1.50
N ARG A 219 -4.40 -3.55 1.59
CA ARG A 219 -4.15 -4.43 0.46
C ARG A 219 -5.38 -4.49 -0.45
N LYS A 220 -5.13 -4.72 -1.73
CA LYS A 220 -6.16 -4.97 -2.76
C LYS A 220 -5.68 -6.19 -3.54
N ILE A 221 -6.29 -7.33 -3.27
CA ILE A 221 -5.85 -8.63 -3.78
C ILE A 221 -7.06 -9.33 -4.38
N VAL A 222 -6.90 -9.84 -5.60
CA VAL A 222 -7.81 -10.86 -6.15
C VAL A 222 -6.96 -12.03 -6.61
N VAL A 223 -7.24 -13.23 -6.10
CA VAL A 223 -6.60 -14.47 -6.54
C VAL A 223 -7.68 -15.43 -7.07
N VAL A 224 -7.45 -15.93 -8.28
CA VAL A 224 -8.30 -16.92 -8.95
C VAL A 224 -7.52 -18.22 -9.07
N ASP A 225 -8.01 -19.26 -8.38
CA ASP A 225 -7.49 -20.63 -8.40
C ASP A 225 -5.98 -20.76 -8.14
N GLY A 226 -5.38 -19.80 -7.44
CA GLY A 226 -3.93 -19.76 -7.17
C GLY A 226 -3.07 -19.55 -8.43
N LYS A 227 -3.68 -19.23 -9.57
CA LYS A 227 -3.02 -19.14 -10.90
C LYS A 227 -2.98 -17.73 -11.47
N ILE A 228 -4.01 -16.93 -11.21
CA ILE A 228 -4.11 -15.53 -11.66
C ILE A 228 -4.27 -14.65 -10.43
N GLY A 229 -3.45 -13.61 -10.35
CA GLY A 229 -3.43 -12.65 -9.26
C GLY A 229 -3.60 -11.21 -9.73
N PHE A 230 -4.19 -10.36 -8.90
CA PHE A 230 -4.28 -8.92 -9.13
C PHE A 230 -3.82 -8.15 -7.90
N VAL A 231 -3.06 -7.07 -8.12
CA VAL A 231 -2.62 -6.14 -7.08
C VAL A 231 -2.42 -4.74 -7.65
N GLY A 232 -2.70 -3.70 -6.86
CA GLY A 232 -2.40 -2.31 -7.19
C GLY A 232 -3.22 -1.31 -6.37
N GLY A 233 -3.37 -0.06 -6.82
CA GLY A 233 -3.91 1.01 -5.99
C GLY A 233 -5.44 1.13 -5.89
N MET A 234 -6.18 0.54 -6.85
CA MET A 234 -7.63 0.68 -6.99
C MET A 234 -8.44 -0.11 -5.94
N ASN A 235 -9.40 0.55 -5.31
CA ASN A 235 -10.48 -0.10 -4.57
C ASN A 235 -11.65 -0.41 -5.51
N VAL A 236 -12.74 -1.01 -5.00
CA VAL A 236 -13.96 -1.25 -5.78
C VAL A 236 -15.02 -0.20 -5.48
N GLY A 237 -15.34 0.61 -6.49
CA GLY A 237 -16.38 1.62 -6.45
C GLY A 237 -16.49 2.43 -7.75
N ASP A 238 -17.64 3.06 -7.97
CA ASP A 238 -17.96 3.84 -9.16
C ASP A 238 -17.10 5.13 -9.28
N ASP A 239 -16.47 5.57 -8.19
CA ASP A 239 -15.44 6.62 -8.16
C ASP A 239 -14.24 6.27 -9.04
N TYR A 240 -13.80 5.02 -9.03
CA TYR A 240 -12.66 4.52 -9.81
C TYR A 240 -12.96 4.41 -11.32
N LEU A 241 -14.23 4.55 -11.70
CA LEU A 241 -14.70 4.65 -13.09
C LEU A 241 -14.92 6.10 -13.52
N GLY A 242 -14.54 7.08 -12.70
CA GLY A 242 -14.73 8.50 -13.00
C GLY A 242 -16.19 8.95 -13.05
N LYS A 243 -17.11 8.20 -12.42
CA LYS A 243 -18.55 8.51 -12.43
C LYS A 243 -18.95 9.63 -11.47
N TYR A 244 -18.02 10.12 -10.63
CA TYR A 244 -18.26 11.24 -9.72
C TYR A 244 -17.71 12.54 -10.29
N PRO A 245 -18.57 13.50 -10.68
CA PRO A 245 -18.17 14.72 -11.37
C PRO A 245 -17.14 15.57 -10.60
N ASP A 246 -17.23 15.60 -9.27
CA ASP A 246 -16.34 16.40 -8.42
C ASP A 246 -14.90 15.88 -8.39
N VAL A 247 -14.69 14.60 -8.73
CA VAL A 247 -13.36 13.95 -8.74
C VAL A 247 -12.78 13.90 -10.16
N GLY A 248 -13.65 13.68 -11.16
CA GLY A 248 -13.24 13.53 -12.55
C GLY A 248 -12.59 12.18 -12.84
N PHE A 249 -11.63 12.15 -13.77
CA PHE A 249 -10.95 10.92 -14.15
C PHE A 249 -10.09 10.37 -12.99
N TRP A 250 -10.32 9.11 -12.62
CA TRP A 250 -9.55 8.43 -11.58
C TRP A 250 -8.39 7.67 -12.22
N ARG A 251 -7.18 8.22 -12.11
CA ARG A 251 -5.97 7.61 -12.66
C ARG A 251 -5.27 6.77 -11.61
N ASP A 252 -5.25 5.45 -11.81
CA ASP A 252 -4.64 4.51 -10.87
C ASP A 252 -4.11 3.28 -11.64
N THR A 253 -3.26 2.46 -11.03
CA THR A 253 -2.59 1.34 -11.70
C THR A 253 -2.82 0.04 -10.94
N HIS A 254 -3.11 -1.03 -11.68
CA HIS A 254 -3.11 -2.42 -11.23
C HIS A 254 -2.20 -3.26 -12.11
N VAL A 255 -1.80 -4.42 -11.60
CA VAL A 255 -1.09 -5.44 -12.35
C VAL A 255 -1.86 -6.75 -12.21
N GLN A 256 -2.15 -7.37 -13.34
CA GLN A 256 -2.51 -8.79 -13.40
C GLN A 256 -1.23 -9.61 -13.50
N ILE A 257 -1.12 -10.65 -12.69
CA ILE A 257 0.04 -11.52 -12.59
C ILE A 257 -0.40 -12.96 -12.82
N GLU A 258 0.37 -13.71 -13.60
CA GLU A 258 0.26 -15.15 -13.79
C GLU A 258 1.62 -15.78 -13.50
N GLY A 259 1.62 -16.90 -12.76
CA GLY A 259 2.84 -17.64 -12.42
C GLY A 259 3.21 -17.59 -10.94
N ASP A 260 4.48 -17.88 -10.64
CA ASP A 260 4.98 -18.18 -9.29
C ASP A 260 4.65 -17.10 -8.25
N ALA A 261 4.66 -15.83 -8.64
CA ALA A 261 4.36 -14.69 -7.80
C ALA A 261 2.92 -14.73 -7.24
N VAL A 262 1.99 -15.42 -7.92
CA VAL A 262 0.61 -15.57 -7.44
C VAL A 262 0.54 -16.42 -6.17
N TYR A 263 1.46 -17.36 -5.96
CA TYR A 263 1.54 -18.11 -4.70
C TYR A 263 1.83 -17.17 -3.52
N PHE A 264 2.71 -16.19 -3.69
CA PHE A 264 3.05 -15.24 -2.63
C PHE A 264 1.94 -14.21 -2.39
N LEU A 265 1.22 -13.82 -3.45
CA LEU A 265 0.01 -13.01 -3.35
C LEU A 265 -1.08 -13.76 -2.56
N GLN A 266 -1.31 -15.03 -2.87
CA GLN A 266 -2.26 -15.87 -2.17
C GLN A 266 -1.85 -16.11 -0.72
N ASN A 267 -0.59 -16.41 -0.44
CA ASN A 267 -0.11 -16.57 0.92
C ASN A 267 -0.35 -15.30 1.76
N THR A 268 -0.15 -14.11 1.17
CA THR A 268 -0.47 -12.84 1.82
C THR A 268 -1.95 -12.77 2.18
N PHE A 269 -2.84 -13.07 1.23
CA PHE A 269 -4.28 -13.13 1.47
C PHE A 269 -4.66 -14.14 2.56
N LEU A 270 -4.08 -15.35 2.56
CA LEU A 270 -4.41 -16.38 3.55
C LEU A 270 -3.99 -15.97 4.97
N ASN A 271 -2.89 -15.22 5.11
CA ASN A 271 -2.50 -14.65 6.40
C ASN A 271 -3.51 -13.60 6.87
N ASP A 272 -3.99 -12.74 5.97
CA ASP A 272 -5.02 -11.76 6.28
C ASP A 272 -6.37 -12.44 6.59
N TRP A 273 -6.71 -13.52 5.87
CA TRP A 273 -7.88 -14.36 6.15
C TRP A 273 -7.82 -14.92 7.56
N LYS A 274 -6.71 -15.54 7.95
CA LYS A 274 -6.50 -16.06 9.30
C LYS A 274 -6.68 -14.98 10.36
N LEU A 275 -6.17 -13.77 10.12
CA LEU A 275 -6.32 -12.64 11.04
C LEU A 275 -7.76 -12.14 11.14
N ALA A 276 -8.53 -12.21 10.04
CA ALA A 276 -9.91 -11.72 9.96
C ALA A 276 -10.95 -12.75 10.44
N SER A 277 -10.83 -14.01 10.04
CA SER A 277 -11.78 -15.09 10.35
C SER A 277 -11.40 -15.88 11.60
N GLY A 278 -10.11 -15.95 11.94
CA GLY A 278 -9.58 -16.85 12.97
C GLY A 278 -9.46 -18.31 12.51
N GLU A 279 -9.87 -18.62 11.28
CA GLU A 279 -9.80 -19.95 10.69
C GLU A 279 -8.34 -20.34 10.43
N GLN A 280 -8.01 -21.60 10.70
CA GLN A 280 -6.73 -22.18 10.31
C GLN A 280 -6.95 -23.11 9.14
N ILE A 281 -6.27 -22.82 8.03
CA ILE A 281 -6.27 -23.68 6.85
C ILE A 281 -5.46 -24.93 7.18
N THR A 282 -6.04 -26.09 6.88
CA THR A 282 -5.45 -27.40 7.17
C THR A 282 -4.53 -27.87 6.04
N GLU A 283 -3.56 -28.75 6.33
CA GLU A 283 -2.60 -29.25 5.33
C GLU A 283 -3.23 -29.78 4.02
N PRO A 284 -4.32 -30.56 4.02
CA PRO A 284 -4.94 -31.02 2.78
C PRO A 284 -5.42 -29.88 1.87
N GLN A 285 -5.99 -28.82 2.48
CA GLN A 285 -6.47 -27.65 1.75
C GLN A 285 -5.31 -26.86 1.13
N LEU A 286 -4.11 -26.89 1.72
CA LEU A 286 -2.95 -26.15 1.20
C LEU A 286 -2.55 -26.63 -0.18
N THR A 287 -2.54 -27.95 -0.42
CA THR A 287 -2.15 -28.49 -1.74
C THR A 287 -3.09 -28.02 -2.84
N GLU A 288 -4.39 -27.92 -2.54
CA GLU A 288 -5.40 -27.45 -3.49
C GLU A 288 -5.36 -25.94 -3.72
N LEU A 289 -4.95 -25.17 -2.71
CA LEU A 289 -4.81 -23.72 -2.80
C LEU A 289 -3.57 -23.32 -3.61
N PHE A 290 -2.49 -24.11 -3.59
CA PHE A 290 -1.27 -23.83 -4.35
C PHE A 290 -1.06 -24.85 -5.48
N PRO A 291 -1.96 -24.89 -6.49
CA PRO A 291 -1.87 -25.88 -7.54
C PRO A 291 -0.67 -25.57 -8.45
N PRO A 292 0.03 -26.60 -8.96
CA PRO A 292 1.07 -26.39 -9.95
C PRO A 292 0.49 -25.68 -11.19
N HIS A 293 1.24 -24.74 -11.74
CA HIS A 293 0.88 -24.02 -12.95
C HIS A 293 1.96 -24.15 -14.02
N ILE A 294 1.55 -24.03 -15.28
CA ILE A 294 2.47 -23.97 -16.43
C ILE A 294 2.46 -22.52 -16.92
N CYS A 295 3.31 -21.68 -16.32
CA CYS A 295 3.54 -20.32 -16.82
C CYS A 295 4.77 -20.35 -17.72
N SER A 296 4.59 -19.99 -19.00
CA SER A 296 5.70 -19.86 -19.95
C SER A 296 6.40 -18.51 -19.87
N GLY A 297 5.88 -17.61 -19.03
CA GLY A 297 6.47 -16.31 -18.77
C GLY A 297 7.83 -16.48 -18.09
N LYS A 298 8.73 -15.55 -18.36
CA LYS A 298 10.08 -15.56 -17.79
C LYS A 298 10.30 -14.39 -16.86
N GLU A 299 9.25 -13.63 -16.54
CA GLU A 299 9.38 -12.38 -15.79
C GLU A 299 9.76 -12.66 -14.32
N ARG A 300 10.63 -11.81 -13.79
CA ARG A 300 11.08 -11.78 -12.43
C ARG A 300 10.15 -10.83 -11.68
N ILE A 301 9.43 -11.37 -10.71
CA ILE A 301 8.48 -10.60 -9.91
C ILE A 301 8.66 -10.97 -8.44
N GLN A 302 8.64 -9.96 -7.58
CA GLN A 302 8.57 -10.13 -6.14
C GLN A 302 7.29 -9.50 -5.60
N VAL A 303 6.54 -10.23 -4.78
CA VAL A 303 5.36 -9.72 -4.10
C VAL A 303 5.75 -9.31 -2.68
N LEU A 304 5.96 -8.02 -2.49
CA LEU A 304 6.50 -7.47 -1.25
C LEU A 304 5.37 -6.99 -0.33
N ALA A 305 5.08 -7.76 0.71
CA ALA A 305 4.14 -7.39 1.76
C ALA A 305 4.85 -6.60 2.87
N SER A 306 4.17 -5.59 3.42
CA SER A 306 4.61 -4.88 4.63
C SER A 306 3.43 -4.68 5.56
N GLY A 307 3.69 -4.55 6.85
CA GLY A 307 2.65 -4.37 7.85
C GLY A 307 3.15 -4.49 9.29
N PRO A 308 2.31 -4.13 10.27
CA PRO A 308 2.64 -4.19 11.70
C PRO A 308 2.83 -5.62 12.24
N ASP A 309 2.50 -6.62 11.43
CA ASP A 309 2.72 -8.05 11.64
C ASP A 309 4.14 -8.53 11.29
N GLN A 310 4.88 -7.74 10.51
CA GLN A 310 6.21 -8.08 9.99
C GLN A 310 7.34 -7.54 10.88
N GLU A 311 8.55 -8.07 10.68
CA GLU A 311 9.76 -7.63 11.39
C GLU A 311 10.36 -6.36 10.80
N TRP A 312 10.38 -6.28 9.47
CA TRP A 312 10.95 -5.17 8.70
C TRP A 312 9.84 -4.35 8.03
N ASP A 313 10.08 -3.05 7.86
CA ASP A 313 9.18 -2.18 7.12
C ASP A 313 9.51 -2.31 5.60
N ALA A 314 9.33 -3.53 5.07
CA ALA A 314 9.95 -4.02 3.84
C ALA A 314 9.78 -3.11 2.60
N ILE A 315 8.58 -2.53 2.41
CA ILE A 315 8.32 -1.63 1.27
C ILE A 315 9.13 -0.33 1.41
N GLN A 316 9.24 0.23 2.61
CA GLN A 316 10.03 1.43 2.88
C GLN A 316 11.52 1.17 2.61
N GLU A 317 12.04 0.06 3.13
CA GLU A 317 13.46 -0.29 2.97
C GLU A 317 13.80 -0.63 1.52
N MET A 318 12.88 -1.26 0.78
CA MET A 318 13.01 -1.47 -0.67
C MET A 318 13.09 -0.13 -1.41
N CYS A 319 12.17 0.80 -1.13
CA CYS A 319 12.19 2.12 -1.76
C CYS A 319 13.50 2.85 -1.45
N PHE A 320 13.94 2.82 -0.19
CA PHE A 320 15.18 3.46 0.24
C PHE A 320 16.40 2.85 -0.45
N GLY A 321 16.49 1.52 -0.47
CA GLY A 321 17.58 0.79 -1.12
C GLY A 321 17.66 1.06 -2.62
N ALA A 322 16.52 1.06 -3.31
CA ALA A 322 16.44 1.33 -4.75
C ALA A 322 16.85 2.78 -5.07
N ILE A 323 16.26 3.76 -4.39
CA ILE A 323 16.55 5.19 -4.59
C ILE A 323 18.03 5.49 -4.30
N SER A 324 18.61 4.85 -3.27
CA SER A 324 19.99 5.10 -2.86
C SER A 324 21.04 4.61 -3.87
N VAL A 325 20.68 3.69 -4.77
CA VAL A 325 21.60 3.18 -5.80
C VAL A 325 21.28 3.68 -7.21
N ALA A 326 20.27 4.54 -7.35
CA ALA A 326 19.86 5.11 -8.62
C ALA A 326 20.98 5.97 -9.24
N CYS A 327 21.17 5.84 -10.55
CA CYS A 327 22.21 6.52 -11.31
C CYS A 327 21.65 7.41 -12.43
N GLU A 328 20.45 7.16 -12.94
CA GLU A 328 19.92 7.83 -14.13
C GLU A 328 18.59 8.54 -13.87
N ARG A 329 17.57 7.81 -13.36
CA ARG A 329 16.21 8.33 -13.19
C ARG A 329 15.47 7.71 -12.01
N ILE A 330 14.63 8.53 -11.38
CA ILE A 330 13.65 8.09 -10.39
C ILE A 330 12.30 8.74 -10.71
N TYR A 331 11.33 7.94 -11.14
CA TYR A 331 9.98 8.41 -11.43
C TYR A 331 8.99 7.89 -10.38
N ILE A 332 8.22 8.78 -9.78
CA ILE A 332 7.29 8.47 -8.69
C ILE A 332 5.92 9.02 -9.02
N THR A 333 4.89 8.19 -8.94
CA THR A 333 3.50 8.64 -8.90
C THR A 333 2.89 8.20 -7.58
N THR A 334 2.32 9.14 -6.83
CA THR A 334 1.70 8.86 -5.53
C THR A 334 0.61 9.89 -5.23
N PRO A 335 -0.54 9.50 -4.65
CA PRO A 335 -1.54 10.48 -4.23
C PRO A 335 -1.06 11.33 -3.05
N TYR A 336 -0.24 10.74 -2.18
CA TYR A 336 0.26 11.37 -0.95
C TYR A 336 1.79 11.27 -0.94
N PHE A 337 2.45 12.41 -0.77
CA PHE A 337 3.91 12.50 -0.78
C PHE A 337 4.37 13.06 0.56
N ILE A 338 4.41 12.18 1.55
CA ILE A 338 4.80 12.48 2.93
C ILE A 338 5.94 11.50 3.31
N PRO A 339 7.08 11.54 2.59
CA PRO A 339 8.14 10.56 2.79
C PRO A 339 8.68 10.64 4.22
N ASP A 340 9.13 9.49 4.72
CA ASP A 340 9.89 9.46 5.96
C ASP A 340 11.25 10.17 5.80
N PRO A 341 11.94 10.56 6.89
CA PRO A 341 13.20 11.28 6.80
C PRO A 341 14.28 10.55 5.97
N ALA A 342 14.34 9.22 6.01
CA ALA A 342 15.32 8.45 5.25
C ALA A 342 15.05 8.52 3.75
N LEU A 343 13.81 8.28 3.31
CA LEU A 343 13.42 8.42 1.91
C LEU A 343 13.58 9.84 1.40
N TYR A 344 13.21 10.82 2.23
CA TYR A 344 13.38 12.24 1.89
C TYR A 344 14.83 12.61 1.57
N GLU A 345 15.75 12.23 2.46
CA GLU A 345 17.19 12.49 2.26
C GLU A 345 17.77 11.66 1.11
N ALA A 346 17.29 10.43 0.88
CA ALA A 346 17.71 9.62 -0.26
C ALA A 346 17.32 10.28 -1.59
N ILE A 347 16.07 10.74 -1.73
CA ILE A 347 15.58 11.46 -2.92
C ILE A 347 16.38 12.75 -3.13
N LYS A 348 16.59 13.52 -2.06
CA LYS A 348 17.35 14.78 -2.10
C LYS A 348 18.80 14.54 -2.53
N THR A 349 19.45 13.52 -1.97
CA THR A 349 20.84 13.16 -2.29
C THR A 349 20.98 12.70 -3.74
N ALA A 350 20.05 11.87 -4.23
CA ALA A 350 20.02 11.46 -5.63
C ALA A 350 19.84 12.66 -6.57
N ALA A 351 18.93 13.58 -6.26
CA ALA A 351 18.72 14.79 -7.06
C ALA A 351 19.97 15.68 -7.14
N VAL A 352 20.62 15.94 -6.00
CA VAL A 352 21.86 16.72 -5.94
C VAL A 352 23.01 16.03 -6.68
N SER A 353 22.99 14.69 -6.73
CA SER A 353 23.97 13.88 -7.47
C SER A 353 23.73 13.84 -8.98
N GLY A 354 22.66 14.47 -9.48
CA GLY A 354 22.37 14.62 -10.90
C GLY A 354 21.36 13.62 -11.48
N VAL A 355 20.73 12.78 -10.65
CA VAL A 355 19.69 11.83 -11.10
C VAL A 355 18.43 12.59 -11.54
N ASP A 356 17.82 12.22 -12.67
CA ASP A 356 16.56 12.84 -13.15
C ASP A 356 15.37 12.35 -12.33
N ILE A 357 14.91 13.17 -11.38
CA ILE A 357 13.78 12.83 -10.51
C ILE A 357 12.53 13.57 -10.95
N LYS A 358 11.47 12.82 -11.28
CA LYS A 358 10.13 13.35 -11.60
C LYS A 358 9.09 12.74 -10.68
N ILE A 359 8.27 13.58 -10.05
CA ILE A 359 7.24 13.14 -9.11
C ILE A 359 5.89 13.70 -9.54
N ILE A 360 4.93 12.83 -9.81
CA ILE A 360 3.53 13.17 -10.08
C ILE A 360 2.74 13.05 -8.78
N ILE A 361 2.07 14.14 -8.41
CA ILE A 361 1.14 14.25 -7.27
C ILE A 361 -0.20 14.83 -7.74
N PRO A 362 -1.29 14.67 -6.97
CA PRO A 362 -2.57 15.27 -7.33
C PRO A 362 -2.53 16.80 -7.32
N TYR A 363 -3.19 17.43 -8.30
CA TYR A 363 -3.51 18.86 -8.20
C TYR A 363 -4.56 19.12 -7.11
N GLN A 364 -5.60 18.28 -7.08
CA GLN A 364 -6.61 18.26 -6.03
C GLN A 364 -6.55 16.91 -5.33
N SER A 365 -6.57 16.92 -4.00
CA SER A 365 -6.56 15.73 -3.17
C SER A 365 -7.91 15.56 -2.49
N ASP A 366 -8.26 14.32 -2.17
CA ASP A 366 -9.43 13.96 -1.35
C ASP A 366 -9.33 14.44 0.11
N SER A 367 -8.12 14.75 0.59
CA SER A 367 -7.88 15.27 1.94
C SER A 367 -7.02 16.53 1.92
N ARG A 368 -7.62 17.66 2.31
CA ARG A 368 -6.92 18.96 2.39
C ARG A 368 -5.72 18.93 3.35
N LEU A 369 -5.83 18.21 4.46
CA LEU A 369 -4.74 18.08 5.44
C LEU A 369 -3.55 17.33 4.84
N VAL A 370 -3.81 16.19 4.19
CA VAL A 370 -2.77 15.36 3.55
C VAL A 370 -2.13 16.09 2.37
N HIS A 371 -2.92 16.87 1.61
CA HIS A 371 -2.41 17.71 0.54
C HIS A 371 -1.43 18.78 1.06
N LEU A 372 -1.82 19.51 2.11
CA LEU A 372 -0.95 20.53 2.72
C LEU A 372 0.31 19.91 3.34
N ALA A 373 0.19 18.73 3.96
CA ALA A 373 1.34 17.98 4.44
C ALA A 373 2.26 17.58 3.27
N SER A 374 1.72 17.10 2.16
CA SER A 374 2.50 16.73 0.97
C SER A 374 3.26 17.93 0.40
N LEU A 375 2.57 19.07 0.21
CA LEU A 375 3.18 20.31 -0.29
C LEU A 375 4.31 20.85 0.62
N SER A 376 4.29 20.51 1.91
CA SER A 376 5.32 20.93 2.87
C SER A 376 6.71 20.32 2.61
N TYR A 377 6.81 19.24 1.83
CA TYR A 377 8.06 18.59 1.43
C TYR A 377 8.58 19.05 0.06
N VAL A 378 7.71 19.66 -0.75
CA VAL A 378 7.98 19.95 -2.16
C VAL A 378 9.03 21.05 -2.34
N GLU A 379 8.98 22.13 -1.55
CA GLU A 379 9.83 23.32 -1.81
C GLU A 379 11.32 23.02 -1.78
N GLU A 380 11.79 22.26 -0.80
CA GLU A 380 13.22 21.98 -0.63
C GLU A 380 13.70 20.97 -1.68
N LEU A 381 12.89 19.96 -2.03
CA LEU A 381 13.21 19.03 -3.11
C LEU A 381 13.21 19.71 -4.49
N LEU A 382 12.31 20.66 -4.75
CA LEU A 382 12.35 21.49 -5.96
C LEU A 382 13.68 22.25 -6.07
N ARG A 383 14.20 22.78 -4.95
CA ARG A 383 15.51 23.46 -4.92
C ARG A 383 16.67 22.50 -5.13
N ALA A 384 16.53 21.23 -4.70
CA ALA A 384 17.52 20.18 -4.89
C ALA A 384 17.56 19.63 -6.34
N GLY A 385 16.60 20.01 -7.20
CA GLY A 385 16.55 19.60 -8.61
C GLY A 385 15.43 18.61 -8.95
N VAL A 386 14.64 18.17 -7.98
CA VAL A 386 13.47 17.30 -8.21
C VAL A 386 12.40 18.07 -8.99
N LYS A 387 11.78 17.44 -9.98
CA LYS A 387 10.68 18.03 -10.77
C LYS A 387 9.34 17.48 -10.27
N PHE A 388 8.50 18.35 -9.72
CA PHE A 388 7.14 17.99 -9.32
C PHE A 388 6.11 18.38 -10.39
N TYR A 389 5.15 17.49 -10.63
CA TYR A 389 4.07 17.63 -11.58
C TYR A 389 2.74 17.40 -10.86
N GLN A 390 1.78 18.30 -11.07
CA GLN A 390 0.43 18.20 -10.52
C GLN A 390 -0.52 17.70 -11.59
N TYR A 391 -1.12 16.53 -11.38
CA TYR A 391 -2.07 15.91 -12.32
C TYR A 391 -3.38 16.70 -12.37
N ARG A 392 -3.82 17.10 -13.58
CA ARG A 392 -4.93 18.04 -13.79
C ARG A 392 -6.22 17.42 -14.30
N LYS A 393 -6.16 16.25 -14.95
CA LYS A 393 -7.32 15.60 -15.58
C LYS A 393 -8.33 15.00 -14.59
N GLY A 394 -7.95 14.87 -13.33
CA GLY A 394 -8.79 14.37 -12.25
C GLY A 394 -7.93 14.05 -11.03
N PHE A 395 -8.15 12.89 -10.42
CA PHE A 395 -7.39 12.43 -9.26
C PHE A 395 -6.42 11.31 -9.65
N VAL A 396 -5.12 11.53 -9.38
CA VAL A 396 -4.10 10.49 -9.52
C VAL A 396 -3.91 9.76 -8.20
N HIS A 397 -4.21 8.47 -8.20
CA HIS A 397 -4.12 7.59 -7.05
C HIS A 397 -3.21 6.38 -7.31
N ALA A 398 -2.49 6.36 -8.43
CA ALA A 398 -1.45 5.36 -8.68
C ALA A 398 -0.34 5.43 -7.62
N LYS A 399 0.23 4.28 -7.26
CA LYS A 399 1.43 4.14 -6.41
C LYS A 399 2.49 3.40 -7.19
N VAL A 400 3.27 4.16 -7.95
CA VAL A 400 4.26 3.65 -8.88
C VAL A 400 5.62 4.28 -8.58
N LEU A 401 6.64 3.45 -8.46
CA LEU A 401 8.04 3.85 -8.40
C LEU A 401 8.78 3.18 -9.56
N ILE A 402 9.57 3.94 -10.31
CA ILE A 402 10.46 3.45 -11.36
C ILE A 402 11.85 3.96 -11.02
N VAL A 403 12.83 3.06 -10.90
CA VAL A 403 14.22 3.40 -10.62
C VAL A 403 15.09 2.81 -11.72
N ASP A 404 15.70 3.69 -12.51
CA ASP A 404 16.57 3.35 -13.62
C ASP A 404 15.94 2.26 -14.52
N ASP A 405 16.76 1.28 -14.93
CA ASP A 405 16.35 -0.01 -15.46
C ASP A 405 16.63 -1.11 -14.42
N LEU A 406 16.47 -0.78 -13.13
CA LEU A 406 16.65 -1.71 -12.02
C LEU A 406 15.33 -2.35 -11.65
N LEU A 407 14.34 -1.53 -11.28
CA LEU A 407 13.03 -2.03 -10.90
C LEU A 407 11.93 -0.99 -11.15
N ALA A 408 10.71 -1.50 -11.32
CA ALA A 408 9.49 -0.72 -11.17
C ALA A 408 8.56 -1.38 -10.15
N THR A 409 7.70 -0.60 -9.53
CA THR A 409 6.74 -1.11 -8.56
C THR A 409 5.33 -0.65 -8.88
N VAL A 410 4.36 -1.52 -8.60
CA VAL A 410 2.94 -1.20 -8.58
C VAL A 410 2.34 -1.84 -7.35
N GLY A 411 1.63 -1.05 -6.54
CA GLY A 411 1.13 -1.56 -5.28
C GLY A 411 0.09 -0.69 -4.63
N THR A 412 -0.02 -0.88 -3.33
CA THR A 412 -1.03 -0.27 -2.47
C THR A 412 -0.47 0.84 -1.58
N ALA A 413 0.83 0.75 -1.28
CA ALA A 413 1.55 1.66 -0.41
C ALA A 413 1.75 3.03 -1.08
N ASN A 414 1.24 4.08 -0.44
CA ASN A 414 1.59 5.45 -0.81
C ASN A 414 3.03 5.76 -0.37
N MET A 415 3.58 6.85 -0.90
CA MET A 415 4.83 7.43 -0.41
C MET A 415 4.59 8.25 0.87
N ASP A 416 4.00 7.64 1.91
CA ASP A 416 3.68 8.26 3.19
C ASP A 416 4.03 7.38 4.41
N MET A 417 4.19 8.03 5.57
CA MET A 417 4.61 7.35 6.81
C MET A 417 3.57 6.32 7.27
N ARG A 418 2.28 6.55 7.03
CA ARG A 418 1.23 5.61 7.43
C ARG A 418 1.23 4.32 6.63
N SER A 419 1.40 4.38 5.31
CA SER A 419 1.58 3.20 4.46
C SER A 419 2.85 2.44 4.85
N PHE A 420 3.94 3.14 5.13
CA PHE A 420 5.20 2.47 5.49
C PHE A 420 5.20 1.81 6.87
N PHE A 421 4.52 2.39 7.87
CA PHE A 421 4.71 1.98 9.27
C PHE A 421 3.42 1.54 9.99
N CYS A 422 2.24 1.72 9.42
CA CYS A 422 0.99 1.45 10.13
C CYS A 422 0.05 0.50 9.38
N ASN A 423 -0.11 0.68 8.07
CA ASN A 423 -1.03 -0.13 7.28
C ASN A 423 -0.42 -1.49 6.93
N PHE A 424 -1.29 -2.47 6.70
CA PHE A 424 -0.91 -3.63 5.92
C PHE A 424 -0.95 -3.23 4.45
N GLU A 425 0.19 -3.29 3.79
CA GLU A 425 0.38 -2.91 2.39
C GLU A 425 1.02 -4.08 1.63
N LEU A 426 0.95 -3.98 0.30
CA LEU A 426 1.46 -4.95 -0.66
C LEU A 426 1.89 -4.24 -1.94
N THR A 427 3.05 -4.61 -2.48
CA THR A 427 3.58 -4.08 -3.74
C THR A 427 4.17 -5.18 -4.59
N ALA A 428 3.83 -5.23 -5.88
CA ALA A 428 4.55 -6.02 -6.86
C ALA A 428 5.78 -5.25 -7.34
N VAL A 429 6.96 -5.86 -7.22
CA VAL A 429 8.23 -5.37 -7.77
C VAL A 429 8.50 -6.12 -9.06
N LEU A 430 8.67 -5.37 -10.14
CA LEU A 430 8.84 -5.84 -11.51
C LEU A 430 10.25 -5.51 -11.96
N PHE A 431 10.95 -6.50 -12.52
CA PHE A 431 12.36 -6.34 -12.90
C PHE A 431 12.59 -6.34 -14.42
N GLU A 432 11.56 -6.66 -15.21
CA GLU A 432 11.67 -6.74 -16.67
C GLU A 432 11.60 -5.40 -17.35
N ALA A 433 12.44 -5.24 -18.37
CA ALA A 433 12.42 -4.08 -19.27
C ALA A 433 11.02 -3.85 -19.87
N SER A 434 10.31 -4.89 -20.30
CA SER A 434 8.97 -4.76 -20.90
C SER A 434 7.97 -4.10 -19.96
N SER A 435 7.95 -4.50 -18.68
CA SER A 435 7.02 -3.96 -17.69
C SER A 435 7.46 -2.56 -17.22
N MET A 436 8.77 -2.33 -17.09
CA MET A 436 9.32 -1.01 -16.76
C MET A 436 9.09 0.02 -17.87
N GLU A 437 9.31 -0.34 -19.13
CA GLU A 437 9.03 0.50 -20.30
C GLU A 437 7.54 0.82 -20.37
N ARG A 438 6.67 -0.19 -20.23
CA ARG A 438 5.21 0.01 -20.19
C ARG A 438 4.79 1.02 -19.13
N LEU A 439 5.33 0.94 -17.91
CA LEU A 439 5.05 1.89 -16.83
C LEU A 439 5.66 3.27 -17.07
N THR A 440 6.82 3.33 -17.72
CA THR A 440 7.47 4.59 -18.11
C THR A 440 6.63 5.32 -19.16
N GLU A 441 6.12 4.62 -20.17
CA GLU A 441 5.21 5.19 -21.17
C GLU A 441 3.92 5.73 -20.54
N ASP A 442 3.36 5.02 -19.55
CA ASP A 442 2.20 5.51 -18.81
C ASP A 442 2.53 6.77 -18.01
N PHE A 443 3.68 6.79 -17.34
CA PHE A 443 4.15 7.95 -16.59
C PHE A 443 4.33 9.16 -17.50
N GLU A 444 4.97 8.98 -18.67
CA GLU A 444 5.16 10.04 -19.66
C GLU A 444 3.83 10.56 -20.21
N ARG A 445 2.88 9.68 -20.50
CA ARG A 445 1.52 10.08 -20.90
C ARG A 445 0.81 10.85 -19.79
N ASP A 446 0.97 10.45 -18.53
CA ASP A 446 0.38 11.16 -17.40
C ASP A 446 0.98 12.59 -17.25
N LEU A 447 2.22 12.84 -17.73
CA LEU A 447 2.81 14.18 -17.75
C LEU A 447 2.11 15.14 -18.72
N ASP A 448 1.52 14.64 -19.81
CA ASP A 448 0.76 15.46 -20.77
C ASP A 448 -0.47 16.10 -20.11
N ASP A 449 -1.04 15.40 -19.12
CA ASP A 449 -2.17 15.83 -18.31
C ASP A 449 -1.74 16.56 -17.01
N CYS A 450 -0.45 16.90 -16.86
CA CYS A 450 0.10 17.55 -15.69
C CYS A 450 0.49 19.02 -15.90
N SER A 451 0.51 19.78 -14.81
CA SER A 451 1.24 21.06 -14.75
C SER A 451 2.48 20.93 -13.87
N GLN A 452 3.65 21.31 -14.38
CA GLN A 452 4.87 21.33 -13.58
C GLN A 452 4.81 22.45 -12.52
N ILE A 453 5.22 22.14 -11.28
CA ILE A 453 5.35 23.15 -10.21
C ILE A 453 6.61 23.98 -10.46
N ASN A 454 6.43 25.27 -10.74
CA ASN A 454 7.54 26.20 -10.87
C ASN A 454 8.07 26.62 -9.50
N VAL A 455 9.36 26.41 -9.24
CA VAL A 455 10.00 26.73 -7.95
C VAL A 455 9.85 28.21 -7.54
N LYS A 456 9.98 29.16 -8.48
CA LYS A 456 9.88 30.60 -8.18
C LYS A 456 8.46 30.97 -7.79
N VAL A 457 7.47 30.44 -8.50
CA VAL A 457 6.05 30.65 -8.20
C VAL A 457 5.69 30.00 -6.85
N PHE A 458 6.15 28.77 -6.62
CA PHE A 458 5.86 28.04 -5.39
C PHE A 458 6.43 28.76 -4.16
N GLN A 459 7.63 29.34 -4.26
CA GLN A 459 8.24 30.13 -3.17
C GLN A 459 7.45 31.40 -2.81
N GLN A 460 6.70 31.97 -3.75
CA GLN A 460 5.91 33.19 -3.58
C GLN A 460 4.51 32.95 -2.98
N ARG A 461 4.16 31.69 -2.68
CA ARG A 461 2.88 31.36 -2.05
C ARG A 461 2.67 32.10 -0.72
N SER A 462 1.40 32.35 -0.40
CA SER A 462 1.01 33.20 0.73
C SER A 462 1.57 32.71 2.07
N ARG A 463 1.78 33.64 3.02
CA ARG A 463 2.23 33.29 4.39
C ARG A 463 1.24 32.37 5.10
N TRP A 464 -0.05 32.50 4.80
CA TRP A 464 -1.10 31.62 5.31
C TRP A 464 -0.94 30.19 4.81
N GLN A 465 -0.69 30.02 3.51
CA GLN A 465 -0.44 28.69 2.94
C GLN A 465 0.81 28.05 3.55
N LYS A 466 1.92 28.80 3.66
CA LYS A 466 3.16 28.31 4.31
C LYS A 466 2.92 27.89 5.76
N GLY A 467 2.14 28.68 6.51
CA GLY A 467 1.76 28.34 7.88
C GLY A 467 0.94 27.05 7.95
N ALA A 468 -0.04 26.89 7.05
CA ALA A 468 -0.88 25.69 6.99
C ALA A 468 -0.09 24.42 6.61
N GLU A 469 0.83 24.53 5.64
CA GLU A 469 1.76 23.45 5.27
C GLU A 469 2.65 23.04 6.45
N MET A 470 3.23 24.02 7.18
CA MET A 470 4.07 23.75 8.34
C MET A 470 3.30 23.04 9.46
N LEU A 471 2.09 23.50 9.80
CA LEU A 471 1.25 22.85 10.80
C LEU A 471 0.84 21.44 10.38
N SER A 472 0.55 21.24 9.08
CA SER A 472 0.20 19.93 8.55
C SER A 472 1.40 18.97 8.59
N ARG A 473 2.63 19.46 8.33
CA ARG A 473 3.87 18.68 8.43
C ARG A 473 4.14 18.15 9.83
N MET A 474 3.72 18.88 10.88
CA MET A 474 3.84 18.40 12.26
C MET A 474 2.98 17.15 12.51
N LEU A 475 1.95 16.92 11.70
CA LEU A 475 1.07 15.77 11.78
C LEU A 475 1.50 14.62 10.84
N SER A 476 2.49 14.81 9.97
CA SER A 476 2.99 13.79 9.04
C SER A 476 3.21 12.40 9.66
N PRO A 477 3.75 12.23 10.89
CA PRO A 477 3.94 10.90 11.49
C PRO A 477 2.65 10.14 11.80
N LEU A 478 1.50 10.80 11.67
CA LEU A 478 0.16 10.26 11.87
C LEU A 478 -0.63 10.14 10.55
N LEU A 479 -0.07 10.66 9.44
CA LEU A 479 -0.73 10.76 8.13
C LEU A 479 -0.26 9.67 7.17
#